data_AF-A0A6G1JC12-F1
#
_entry.id   AF-A0A6G1JC12-F1
#
_cell.length_a   1.000
_cell.length_b   1.000
_cell.length_c   1.000
_cell.angle_alpha   90.00
_cell.angle_beta   90.00
_cell.angle_gamma   90.00
#
_symmetry.space_group_name_H-M   'P 1'
#
loop_
_entity.id
_entity.type
_entity.pdbx_description
1 polymer ?
#
loop_
_entity_poly.entity_id
_entity_poly.type
_entity_poly.pdbx_seq_one_letter_code
_entity_poly.pdbx_strand_id
1 'polypeptide(L)'
;MLPKLLSLVLLFAALIYDARATPLSTPISLSVPSVSIHRERSTSDEELTAWTVRCGYAISGMFCATQRLTVYIIAICIFCFRFHEWLTAVGTAYLVTYTVTTAIYGIALAADPAVGSDADFVRIGRLLTISVFMTFLFVRFAPHIFKNNVKSTLMLWVGITLLAWIIVAARENAFWSQFYRVRGVEVCNSAGLCVDTCSTVMPASKFRGPSDEVMSIQKTKRQLAIPANGSLSINEFLGVAVNFTATLPSLGYNSKHSFDPGFIPFLVAWLLAFVNWIIPPREIRNNLFQAIVKKNTANEYAKRMSHSTISKGPATKQPRQNGAAHSSSRGSWSILSVRVQTAKALATFCYIFTTLAMLVFPGIFVWSIFQGESGFRSSIFIEQEGPRNVGQWGPCVGVALAAVAALFDRLSSRAGNQIDIWALQEVQRPPDAERPRWLFGWEEGWLWYVINREEWKNFVAWWKDPIRVCWPSVMSS
;
A
#
# COMPACT_ATOMS: atom_id res chain seq x y z
N MET A 1 -15.95 3.81 27.86
CA MET A 1 -15.69 3.39 26.46
C MET A 1 -16.89 3.62 25.56
N LEU A 2 -18.10 3.20 25.93
CA LEU A 2 -19.34 3.43 25.16
C LEU A 2 -19.58 4.89 24.72
N PRO A 3 -19.31 5.94 25.54
CA PRO A 3 -19.51 7.33 25.10
C PRO A 3 -18.53 7.76 24.01
N LYS A 4 -17.30 7.23 24.03
CA LYS A 4 -16.27 7.49 23.02
C LYS A 4 -16.58 6.77 21.71
N LEU A 5 -17.14 5.56 21.79
CA LEU A 5 -17.62 4.81 20.63
C LEU A 5 -18.82 5.52 19.98
N LEU A 6 -19.77 5.99 20.79
CA LEU A 6 -20.93 6.77 20.32
C LEU A 6 -20.50 8.08 19.65
N SER A 7 -19.49 8.75 20.20
CA SER A 7 -18.93 9.97 19.61
C SER A 7 -18.24 9.71 18.27
N LEU A 8 -17.62 8.53 18.08
CA LEU A 8 -17.01 8.12 16.82
C LEU A 8 -18.06 7.77 15.77
N VAL A 9 -19.16 7.12 16.17
CA VAL A 9 -20.34 6.83 15.32
C VAL A 9 -21.07 8.12 14.93
N LEU A 10 -21.16 9.10 15.82
CA LEU A 10 -21.75 10.42 15.51
C LEU A 10 -20.84 11.25 14.59
N LEU A 11 -19.52 11.19 14.77
CA LEU A 11 -18.56 11.79 13.84
C LEU A 11 -18.66 11.13 12.45
N PHE A 12 -18.86 9.82 12.41
CA PHE A 12 -19.09 9.04 11.19
C PHE A 12 -20.39 9.47 10.49
N ALA A 13 -21.48 9.64 11.23
CA ALA A 13 -22.74 10.15 10.70
C ALA A 13 -22.60 11.59 10.17
N ALA A 14 -21.83 12.45 10.85
CA ALA A 14 -21.58 13.84 10.44
C ALA A 14 -20.75 13.93 9.14
N LEU A 15 -19.69 13.12 9.02
CA LEU A 15 -18.86 13.06 7.81
C LEU A 15 -19.63 12.51 6.59
N ILE A 16 -20.61 11.64 6.82
CA ILE A 16 -21.54 11.15 5.78
C ILE A 16 -22.55 12.23 5.39
N TYR A 17 -22.98 13.07 6.34
CA TYR A 17 -23.98 14.11 6.09
C TYR A 17 -23.45 15.29 5.28
N ASP A 18 -22.15 15.61 5.40
CA ASP A 18 -21.48 16.66 4.61
C ASP A 18 -21.16 16.25 3.16
N ALA A 19 -21.29 14.97 2.81
CA ALA A 19 -21.21 14.49 1.42
C ALA A 19 -22.51 14.75 0.64
N ARG A 20 -23.16 15.92 0.83
CA ARG A 20 -24.32 16.33 0.02
C ARG A 20 -23.89 16.57 -1.42
N ALA A 21 -24.45 15.74 -2.29
CA ALA A 21 -24.40 15.84 -3.73
C ALA A 21 -24.82 17.24 -4.23
N THR A 22 -24.14 17.69 -5.27
CA THR A 22 -24.59 18.77 -6.16
C THR A 22 -26.03 18.50 -6.64
N PRO A 23 -26.87 19.54 -6.81
CA PRO A 23 -28.25 19.37 -7.24
C PRO A 23 -28.29 18.77 -8.65
N LEU A 24 -28.99 17.64 -8.76
CA LEU A 24 -29.23 16.92 -10.01
C LEU A 24 -30.19 17.75 -10.88
N SER A 25 -29.72 18.22 -12.03
CA SER A 25 -30.58 18.79 -13.07
C SER A 25 -31.55 17.73 -13.60
N THR A 26 -32.83 18.10 -13.68
CA THR A 26 -33.93 17.26 -14.16
C THR A 26 -33.67 16.71 -15.56
N PRO A 27 -33.97 15.42 -15.83
CA PRO A 27 -33.77 14.83 -17.16
C PRO A 27 -34.73 15.45 -18.17
N ILE A 28 -34.19 16.12 -19.19
CA ILE A 28 -34.93 16.52 -20.37
C ILE A 28 -35.18 15.27 -21.21
N SER A 29 -36.45 14.91 -21.35
CA SER A 29 -36.93 13.89 -22.29
C SER A 29 -36.75 14.44 -23.73
N LEU A 30 -35.77 13.93 -24.46
CA LEU A 30 -35.66 14.11 -25.91
C LEU A 30 -36.23 12.86 -26.59
N SER A 31 -37.38 12.99 -27.22
CA SER A 31 -37.96 11.99 -28.11
C SER A 31 -37.13 11.91 -29.39
N VAL A 32 -36.30 10.89 -29.54
CA VAL A 32 -35.58 10.59 -30.79
C VAL A 32 -36.47 9.69 -31.65
N PRO A 33 -36.74 10.03 -32.92
CA PRO A 33 -37.51 9.16 -33.82
C PRO A 33 -36.74 7.87 -34.12
N SER A 34 -37.46 6.75 -34.19
CA SER A 34 -36.91 5.42 -34.47
C SER A 34 -36.36 5.34 -35.90
N VAL A 35 -35.04 5.19 -36.02
CA VAL A 35 -34.39 4.84 -37.29
C VAL A 35 -34.40 3.32 -37.44
N SER A 36 -35.16 2.80 -38.42
CA SER A 36 -35.17 1.39 -38.77
C SER A 36 -33.91 1.06 -39.61
N ILE A 37 -32.96 0.33 -39.03
CA ILE A 37 -31.81 -0.20 -39.75
C ILE A 37 -32.19 -1.57 -40.32
N HIS A 38 -32.36 -1.65 -41.63
CA HIS A 38 -32.51 -2.93 -42.32
C HIS A 38 -31.17 -3.68 -42.28
N ARG A 39 -31.15 -4.83 -41.60
CA ARG A 39 -30.00 -5.73 -41.51
C ARG A 39 -30.01 -6.67 -42.71
N GLU A 40 -29.30 -6.32 -43.77
CA GLU A 40 -28.99 -7.26 -44.85
C GLU A 40 -27.87 -8.21 -44.46
N ARG A 41 -27.99 -9.45 -44.94
CA ARG A 41 -27.32 -10.67 -44.48
C ARG A 41 -25.96 -10.86 -45.17
N SER A 42 -25.08 -11.59 -44.47
CA SER A 42 -23.84 -12.24 -44.91
C SER A 42 -22.64 -11.36 -45.24
N THR A 43 -21.96 -10.89 -44.21
CA THR A 43 -20.48 -10.86 -44.17
C THR A 43 -20.04 -11.87 -43.11
N SER A 44 -19.06 -12.72 -43.45
CA SER A 44 -18.53 -13.77 -42.57
C SER A 44 -18.08 -13.18 -41.24
N ASP A 45 -18.53 -13.78 -40.13
CA ASP A 45 -18.35 -13.28 -38.77
C ASP A 45 -16.87 -13.05 -38.36
N GLU A 46 -15.89 -13.57 -39.11
CA GLU A 46 -14.45 -13.38 -38.85
C GLU A 46 -13.90 -11.98 -39.23
N GLU A 47 -14.46 -11.26 -40.21
CA GLU A 47 -13.99 -9.90 -40.56
C GLU A 47 -14.70 -8.79 -39.79
N LEU A 48 -15.92 -9.04 -39.29
CA LEU A 48 -16.66 -8.06 -38.48
C LEU A 48 -16.11 -7.93 -37.06
N THR A 49 -15.27 -8.87 -36.60
CA THR A 49 -14.64 -8.82 -35.28
C THR A 49 -13.52 -7.77 -35.15
N ALA A 50 -13.07 -7.15 -36.24
CA ALA A 50 -11.95 -6.21 -36.22
C ALA A 50 -12.29 -4.77 -35.78
N TRP A 51 -13.58 -4.41 -35.66
CA TRP A 51 -14.00 -3.03 -35.38
C TRP A 51 -14.90 -2.95 -34.15
N THR A 52 -14.38 -3.41 -33.02
CA THR A 52 -15.03 -3.23 -31.73
C THR A 52 -14.81 -1.79 -31.26
N VAL A 53 -15.84 -0.95 -31.41
CA VAL A 53 -16.02 0.21 -30.53
C VAL A 53 -16.15 -0.37 -29.12
N ARG A 54 -15.03 -0.42 -28.40
CA ARG A 54 -15.00 -0.89 -27.02
C ARG A 54 -15.60 0.21 -26.15
N CYS A 55 -16.92 0.14 -26.00
CA CYS A 55 -17.60 0.81 -24.91
C CYS A 55 -16.99 0.25 -23.62
N GLY A 56 -16.13 1.04 -22.97
CA GLY A 56 -15.47 0.60 -21.75
C GLY A 56 -16.50 0.18 -20.73
N TYR A 57 -16.28 -0.97 -20.10
CA TYR A 57 -17.08 -1.38 -18.96
C TYR A 57 -16.94 -0.31 -17.87
N ALA A 58 -18.07 0.02 -17.26
CA ALA A 58 -18.06 0.97 -16.18
C ALA A 58 -17.34 0.35 -14.97
N ILE A 59 -16.73 1.21 -14.16
CA ILE A 59 -15.77 0.78 -13.15
C ILE A 59 -16.45 -0.08 -12.10
N SER A 60 -15.88 -1.25 -11.82
CA SER A 60 -16.45 -2.20 -10.87
C SER A 60 -16.68 -1.59 -9.49
N GLY A 61 -17.70 -2.09 -8.80
CA GLY A 61 -18.11 -1.61 -7.48
C GLY A 61 -16.98 -1.60 -6.43
N MET A 62 -15.98 -2.48 -6.57
CA MET A 62 -14.80 -2.54 -5.69
C MET A 62 -13.97 -1.26 -5.69
N PHE A 63 -13.97 -0.52 -6.79
CA PHE A 63 -13.21 0.71 -6.93
C PHE A 63 -14.05 1.95 -6.67
N CYS A 64 -15.27 1.83 -6.15
CA CYS A 64 -16.12 2.98 -5.83
C CYS A 64 -15.75 3.58 -4.48
N ALA A 65 -16.03 4.88 -4.31
CA ALA A 65 -15.58 5.66 -3.15
C ALA A 65 -16.03 5.06 -1.81
N THR A 66 -17.26 4.53 -1.74
CA THR A 66 -17.83 3.93 -0.52
C THR A 66 -16.99 2.75 -0.03
N GLN A 67 -16.59 1.84 -0.92
CA GLN A 67 -15.78 0.68 -0.54
C GLN A 67 -14.36 1.10 -0.14
N ARG A 68 -13.73 2.02 -0.89
CA ARG A 68 -12.39 2.54 -0.54
C ARG A 68 -12.39 3.22 0.83
N LEU A 69 -13.37 4.09 1.10
CA LEU A 69 -13.54 4.74 2.40
C LEU A 69 -13.77 3.73 3.52
N THR A 70 -14.56 2.68 3.28
CA THR A 70 -14.79 1.61 4.25
C THR A 70 -13.48 0.93 4.63
N VAL A 71 -12.63 0.59 3.64
CA VAL A 71 -11.31 0.01 3.87
C VAL A 71 -10.41 0.96 4.66
N TYR A 72 -10.41 2.26 4.36
CA TYR A 72 -9.60 3.25 5.08
C TYR A 72 -10.04 3.42 6.53
N ILE A 73 -11.34 3.47 6.77
CA ILE A 73 -11.91 3.59 8.11
C ILE A 73 -11.59 2.35 8.93
N ILE A 74 -11.73 1.16 8.35
CA ILE A 74 -11.37 -0.09 9.02
C ILE A 74 -9.87 -0.13 9.31
N ALA A 75 -9.03 0.30 8.37
CA ALA A 75 -7.59 0.37 8.59
C ALA A 75 -7.24 1.31 9.76
N ILE A 76 -7.86 2.49 9.83
CA ILE A 76 -7.71 3.43 10.95
C ILE A 76 -8.22 2.81 12.25
N CYS A 77 -9.38 2.15 12.24
CA CYS A 77 -9.96 1.50 13.41
C CYS A 77 -9.04 0.41 13.95
N ILE A 78 -8.48 -0.46 13.10
CA ILE A 78 -7.51 -1.47 13.53
C ILE A 78 -6.29 -0.81 14.16
N PHE A 79 -5.79 0.30 13.60
CA PHE A 79 -4.65 1.01 14.17
C PHE A 79 -4.99 1.63 15.54
N CYS A 80 -6.13 2.30 15.67
CA CYS A 80 -6.59 2.92 16.92
C CYS A 80 -6.95 1.89 18.00
N PHE A 81 -7.50 0.74 17.61
CA PHE A 81 -7.96 -0.31 18.51
C PHE A 81 -7.04 -1.52 18.52
N ARG A 82 -5.76 -1.38 18.14
CA ARG A 82 -4.80 -2.48 17.92
C ARG A 82 -4.65 -3.45 19.11
N PHE A 83 -5.02 -3.02 20.32
CA PHE A 83 -4.92 -3.85 21.53
C PHE A 83 -6.21 -4.62 21.84
N HIS A 84 -7.27 -4.39 21.09
CA HIS A 84 -8.52 -5.13 21.19
C HIS A 84 -8.51 -6.28 20.19
N GLU A 85 -7.92 -7.42 20.59
CA GLU A 85 -7.70 -8.58 19.73
C GLU A 85 -8.92 -8.96 18.87
N TRP A 86 -10.09 -9.13 19.50
CA TRP A 86 -11.36 -9.45 18.83
C TRP A 86 -11.74 -8.45 17.72
N LEU A 87 -11.64 -7.15 17.99
CA LEU A 87 -12.03 -6.10 17.04
C LEU A 87 -11.01 -6.00 15.91
N THR A 88 -9.73 -6.12 16.26
CA THR A 88 -8.63 -6.12 15.30
C THR A 88 -8.69 -7.35 14.40
N ALA A 89 -9.08 -8.51 14.92
CA ALA A 89 -9.23 -9.73 14.14
C ALA A 89 -10.31 -9.58 13.06
N VAL A 90 -11.47 -9.00 13.41
CA VAL A 90 -12.55 -8.73 12.44
C VAL A 90 -12.07 -7.75 11.36
N GLY A 91 -11.45 -6.64 11.76
CA GLY A 91 -10.92 -5.66 10.81
C GLY A 91 -9.83 -6.25 9.90
N THR A 92 -8.90 -7.01 10.47
CA THR A 92 -7.83 -7.68 9.73
C THR A 92 -8.39 -8.72 8.77
N ALA A 93 -9.38 -9.52 9.17
CA ALA A 93 -10.03 -10.47 8.28
C ALA A 93 -10.63 -9.76 7.05
N TYR A 94 -11.38 -8.68 7.25
CA TYR A 94 -11.92 -7.88 6.14
C TYR A 94 -10.83 -7.34 5.23
N LEU A 95 -9.77 -6.80 5.82
CA LEU A 95 -8.68 -6.20 5.05
C LEU A 95 -7.93 -7.24 4.24
N VAL A 96 -7.65 -8.41 4.81
CA VAL A 96 -7.04 -9.54 4.11
C VAL A 96 -7.94 -9.93 2.93
N THR A 97 -9.24 -10.09 3.14
CA THR A 97 -10.19 -10.39 2.06
C THR A 97 -10.15 -9.33 0.97
N TYR A 98 -10.28 -8.05 1.33
CA TYR A 98 -10.28 -6.96 0.35
C TYR A 98 -8.99 -6.91 -0.47
N THR A 99 -7.84 -6.97 0.18
CA THR A 99 -6.52 -6.87 -0.47
C THR A 99 -6.20 -8.11 -1.30
N VAL A 100 -6.57 -9.31 -0.84
CA VAL A 100 -6.39 -10.57 -1.61
C VAL A 100 -7.34 -10.61 -2.81
N THR A 101 -8.61 -10.21 -2.65
CA THR A 101 -9.55 -10.11 -3.77
C THR A 101 -9.03 -9.11 -4.81
N THR A 102 -8.53 -7.95 -4.35
CA THR A 102 -7.88 -6.97 -5.23
C THR A 102 -6.67 -7.58 -5.96
N ALA A 103 -5.82 -8.34 -5.26
CA ALA A 103 -4.66 -9.02 -5.84
C ALA A 103 -5.04 -10.03 -6.93
N ILE A 104 -5.99 -10.92 -6.63
CA ILE A 104 -6.47 -11.94 -7.58
C ILE A 104 -7.10 -11.28 -8.79
N TYR A 105 -7.95 -10.28 -8.57
CA TYR A 105 -8.60 -9.54 -9.65
C TYR A 105 -7.60 -8.80 -10.54
N GLY A 106 -6.59 -8.15 -9.95
CA GLY A 106 -5.52 -7.50 -10.71
C GLY A 106 -4.67 -8.47 -11.53
N ILE A 107 -4.40 -9.67 -11.01
CA ILE A 107 -3.74 -10.73 -11.79
C ILE A 107 -4.62 -11.17 -12.95
N ALA A 108 -5.92 -11.37 -12.72
CA ALA A 108 -6.87 -11.78 -13.76
C ALA A 108 -6.92 -10.74 -14.90
N LEU A 109 -7.03 -9.45 -14.55
CA LEU A 109 -7.01 -8.36 -15.54
C LEU A 109 -5.68 -8.28 -16.29
N ALA A 110 -4.55 -8.44 -15.59
CA ALA A 110 -3.21 -8.39 -16.20
C ALA A 110 -2.92 -9.60 -17.12
N ALA A 111 -3.61 -10.72 -16.89
CA ALA A 111 -3.52 -11.92 -17.71
C ALA A 111 -4.42 -11.85 -18.95
N ASP A 112 -5.44 -10.99 -18.96
CA ASP A 112 -6.36 -10.85 -20.09
C ASP A 112 -5.61 -10.31 -21.33
N PRO A 113 -5.60 -11.04 -22.47
CA PRO A 113 -5.01 -10.54 -23.71
C PRO A 113 -5.70 -9.26 -24.22
N ALA A 114 -6.95 -9.02 -23.79
CA ALA A 114 -7.71 -7.82 -24.10
C ALA A 114 -7.54 -6.69 -23.08
N VAL A 115 -6.55 -6.72 -22.19
CA VAL A 115 -6.35 -5.77 -21.06
C VAL A 115 -6.68 -4.30 -21.36
N GLY A 116 -6.40 -3.79 -22.57
CA GLY A 116 -6.78 -2.44 -22.99
C GLY A 116 -8.30 -2.15 -23.13
N SER A 117 -9.21 -3.11 -22.92
CA SER A 117 -10.67 -2.89 -22.88
C SER A 117 -11.21 -2.53 -21.51
N ASP A 118 -10.54 -2.94 -20.43
CA ASP A 118 -11.12 -2.84 -19.10
C ASP A 118 -10.64 -1.57 -18.40
N ALA A 119 -11.60 -0.69 -18.07
CA ALA A 119 -11.33 0.56 -17.36
C ALA A 119 -10.84 0.30 -15.92
N ASP A 120 -11.13 -0.87 -15.35
CA ASP A 120 -10.70 -1.23 -13.99
C ASP A 120 -9.18 -1.36 -13.89
N PHE A 121 -8.50 -1.67 -14.99
CA PHE A 121 -7.04 -1.74 -15.02
C PHE A 121 -6.38 -0.38 -14.72
N VAL A 122 -7.05 0.74 -15.01
CA VAL A 122 -6.55 2.09 -14.68
C VAL A 122 -6.52 2.32 -13.16
N ARG A 123 -7.43 1.69 -12.42
CA ARG A 123 -7.61 1.88 -10.98
C ARG A 123 -6.92 0.81 -10.15
N ILE A 124 -6.77 -0.40 -10.69
CA ILE A 124 -6.25 -1.55 -9.95
C ILE A 124 -4.82 -1.35 -9.47
N GLY A 125 -3.94 -0.73 -10.28
CA GLY A 125 -2.55 -0.47 -9.89
C GLY A 125 -2.45 0.38 -8.62
N ARG A 126 -3.22 1.47 -8.54
CA ARG A 126 -3.26 2.35 -7.36
C ARG A 126 -3.82 1.62 -6.14
N LEU A 127 -4.88 0.83 -6.32
CA LEU A 127 -5.49 0.10 -5.22
C LEU A 127 -4.57 -1.01 -4.68
N LEU A 128 -3.82 -1.68 -5.56
CA LEU A 128 -2.79 -2.65 -5.18
C LEU A 128 -1.65 -2.00 -4.42
N THR A 129 -1.19 -0.82 -4.84
CA THR A 129 -0.18 -0.06 -4.09
C THR A 129 -0.65 0.22 -2.66
N ILE A 130 -1.88 0.73 -2.50
CA ILE A 130 -2.45 0.96 -1.15
C ILE A 130 -2.57 -0.36 -0.38
N SER A 131 -2.98 -1.43 -1.02
CA SER A 131 -3.10 -2.77 -0.42
C SER A 131 -1.76 -3.31 0.09
N VAL A 132 -0.67 -3.10 -0.65
CA VAL A 132 0.69 -3.45 -0.22
C VAL A 132 1.10 -2.66 1.03
N PHE A 133 0.87 -1.35 1.03
CA PHE A 133 1.16 -0.50 2.19
C PHE A 133 0.33 -0.88 3.41
N MET A 134 -0.96 -1.13 3.23
CA MET A 134 -1.85 -1.60 4.29
C MET A 134 -1.38 -2.92 4.86
N THR A 135 -1.20 -3.94 4.02
CA THR A 135 -0.76 -5.27 4.43
C THR A 135 0.46 -5.17 5.34
N PHE A 136 1.44 -4.38 4.92
CA PHE A 136 2.66 -4.18 5.69
C PHE A 136 2.44 -3.49 7.05
N LEU A 137 1.61 -2.44 7.12
CA LEU A 137 1.25 -1.82 8.41
C LEU A 137 0.67 -2.82 9.37
N PHE A 138 -0.27 -3.64 8.92
CA PHE A 138 -1.01 -4.54 9.82
C PHE A 138 -0.14 -5.69 10.28
N VAL A 139 0.63 -6.26 9.37
CA VAL A 139 1.71 -7.19 9.66
C VAL A 139 2.62 -6.66 10.79
N ARG A 140 2.95 -5.36 10.78
CA ARG A 140 3.85 -4.74 11.77
C ARG A 140 3.18 -4.32 13.07
N PHE A 141 1.98 -3.73 13.00
CA PHE A 141 1.31 -3.09 14.14
C PHE A 141 0.32 -3.99 14.87
N ALA A 142 -0.05 -5.13 14.27
CA ALA A 142 -0.90 -6.15 14.90
C ALA A 142 -0.20 -7.53 14.98
N PRO A 143 1.03 -7.61 15.54
CA PRO A 143 1.78 -8.87 15.60
C PRO A 143 1.08 -9.94 16.46
N HIS A 144 0.25 -9.53 17.42
CA HIS A 144 -0.51 -10.44 18.30
C HIS A 144 -1.52 -11.30 17.53
N ILE A 145 -2.03 -10.82 16.39
CA ILE A 145 -2.92 -11.60 15.50
C ILE A 145 -2.13 -12.74 14.83
N PHE A 146 -0.84 -12.51 14.57
CA PHE A 146 0.00 -13.40 13.80
C PHE A 146 0.94 -14.24 14.69
N LYS A 147 0.36 -14.98 15.65
CA LYS A 147 1.07 -15.98 16.46
C LYS A 147 1.79 -17.00 15.55
N ASN A 148 2.78 -17.72 16.07
CA ASN A 148 3.70 -18.58 15.29
C ASN A 148 3.03 -19.50 14.25
N ASN A 149 1.81 -20.01 14.51
CA ASN A 149 1.08 -20.88 13.57
C ASN A 149 0.47 -20.15 12.36
N VAL A 150 0.42 -18.82 12.38
CA VAL A 150 -0.19 -17.97 11.34
C VAL A 150 0.86 -17.34 10.42
N LYS A 151 2.16 -17.57 10.69
CA LYS A 151 3.27 -17.05 9.87
C LYS A 151 3.14 -17.46 8.40
N SER A 152 2.75 -18.71 8.12
CA SER A 152 2.58 -19.19 6.73
C SER A 152 1.45 -18.47 6.00
N THR A 153 0.31 -18.26 6.65
CA THR A 153 -0.83 -17.52 6.07
C THR A 153 -0.48 -16.06 5.82
N LEU A 154 0.28 -15.45 6.74
CA LEU A 154 0.76 -14.09 6.59
C LEU A 154 1.74 -13.94 5.41
N MET A 155 2.68 -14.86 5.29
CA MET A 155 3.62 -14.89 4.16
C MET A 155 2.90 -15.11 2.83
N LEU A 156 1.86 -15.94 2.82
CA LEU A 156 1.00 -16.13 1.65
C LEU A 156 0.26 -14.83 1.28
N TRP A 157 -0.34 -14.14 2.24
CA TRP A 157 -1.05 -12.89 2.02
C TRP A 157 -0.13 -11.79 1.47
N VAL A 158 1.03 -11.59 2.10
CA VAL A 158 2.06 -10.65 1.64
C VAL A 158 2.55 -11.05 0.23
N GLY A 159 2.84 -12.33 0.01
CA GLY A 159 3.34 -12.86 -1.25
C GLY A 159 2.37 -12.65 -2.40
N ILE A 160 1.09 -12.98 -2.23
CA ILE A 160 0.05 -12.79 -3.26
C ILE A 160 -0.11 -11.31 -3.59
N THR A 161 -0.17 -10.44 -2.59
CA THR A 161 -0.37 -9.00 -2.80
C THR A 161 0.81 -8.36 -3.53
N LEU A 162 2.04 -8.74 -3.16
CA LEU A 162 3.25 -8.25 -3.84
C LEU A 162 3.38 -8.80 -5.26
N LEU A 163 3.11 -10.08 -5.47
CA LEU A 163 3.16 -10.70 -6.78
C LEU A 163 2.17 -10.02 -7.74
N ALA A 164 0.93 -9.79 -7.30
CA ALA A 164 -0.08 -9.09 -8.08
C ALA A 164 0.38 -7.67 -8.44
N TRP A 165 0.94 -6.93 -7.48
CA TRP A 165 1.46 -5.59 -7.73
C TRP A 165 2.57 -5.58 -8.79
N ILE A 166 3.52 -6.52 -8.72
CA ILE A 166 4.61 -6.65 -9.71
C ILE A 166 4.04 -6.98 -11.10
N ILE A 167 3.11 -7.94 -11.19
CA ILE A 167 2.50 -8.34 -12.47
C ILE A 167 1.75 -7.17 -13.12
N VAL A 168 0.92 -6.46 -12.35
CA VAL A 168 0.16 -5.30 -12.84
C VAL A 168 1.10 -4.17 -13.27
N ALA A 169 2.12 -3.86 -12.46
CA ALA A 169 3.11 -2.84 -12.79
C ALA A 169 3.89 -3.18 -14.08
N ALA A 170 4.26 -4.46 -14.26
CA ALA A 170 4.93 -4.92 -15.49
C ALA A 170 4.03 -4.82 -16.73
N ARG A 171 2.71 -4.98 -16.56
CA ARG A 171 1.72 -4.89 -17.64
C ARG A 171 1.25 -3.47 -17.94
N GLU A 172 1.53 -2.50 -17.08
CA GLU A 172 1.03 -1.12 -17.20
C GLU A 172 1.45 -0.46 -18.53
N ASN A 173 2.70 -0.62 -18.95
CA ASN A 173 3.17 -0.08 -20.23
C ASN A 173 2.44 -0.69 -21.43
N ALA A 174 2.18 -2.02 -21.37
CA ALA A 174 1.45 -2.71 -22.42
C ALA A 174 -0.01 -2.26 -22.47
N PHE A 175 -0.65 -2.12 -21.31
CA PHE A 175 -2.01 -1.61 -21.19
C PHE A 175 -2.15 -0.23 -21.84
N TRP A 176 -1.32 0.75 -21.44
CA TRP A 176 -1.43 2.10 -22.00
C TRP A 176 -1.18 2.12 -23.52
N SER A 177 -0.27 1.29 -24.03
CA SER A 177 -0.02 1.18 -25.46
C SER A 177 -1.24 0.66 -26.26
N GLN A 178 -2.06 -0.19 -25.65
CA GLN A 178 -3.28 -0.75 -26.25
C GLN A 178 -4.49 0.15 -26.03
N PHE A 179 -4.65 0.71 -24.83
CA PHE A 179 -5.77 1.56 -24.44
C PHE A 179 -5.88 2.80 -25.34
N TYR A 180 -4.76 3.46 -25.66
CA TYR A 180 -4.76 4.64 -26.54
C TYR A 180 -4.93 4.33 -28.04
N ARG A 181 -4.94 3.06 -28.47
CA ARG A 181 -5.32 2.71 -29.84
C ARG A 181 -6.83 2.77 -30.05
N VAL A 182 -7.63 2.83 -28.98
CA VAL A 182 -9.09 2.89 -29.06
C VAL A 182 -9.51 4.32 -29.40
N ARG A 183 -9.84 4.58 -30.66
CA ARG A 183 -10.51 5.83 -31.08
C ARG A 183 -12.00 5.58 -31.22
N GLY A 184 -12.80 6.39 -30.53
CA GLY A 184 -14.23 6.50 -30.82
C GLY A 184 -14.41 7.06 -32.22
N VAL A 185 -15.17 6.36 -33.06
CA VAL A 185 -15.56 6.85 -34.38
C VAL A 185 -16.92 7.52 -34.24
N GLU A 186 -16.94 8.86 -34.31
CA GLU A 186 -18.18 9.59 -34.50
C GLU A 186 -18.59 9.48 -35.96
N VAL A 187 -19.75 8.89 -36.21
CA VAL A 187 -20.31 8.80 -37.57
C VAL A 187 -21.34 9.90 -37.70
N CYS A 188 -21.10 10.86 -38.59
CA CYS A 188 -22.03 11.95 -38.87
C CYS A 188 -22.75 11.73 -40.20
N ASN A 189 -24.06 11.95 -40.22
CA ASN A 189 -24.79 12.02 -41.48
C ASN A 189 -24.53 13.36 -42.20
N SER A 190 -24.98 13.47 -43.44
CA SER A 190 -24.85 14.67 -44.28
C SER A 190 -25.56 15.91 -43.71
N ALA A 191 -26.53 15.73 -42.81
CA ALA A 191 -27.20 16.81 -42.09
C ALA A 191 -26.43 17.28 -40.83
N GLY A 192 -25.24 16.72 -40.57
CA GLY A 192 -24.42 17.06 -39.40
C GLY A 192 -24.87 16.38 -38.10
N LEU A 193 -25.82 15.44 -38.17
CA LEU A 193 -26.23 14.63 -37.02
C LEU A 193 -25.20 13.53 -36.80
N CYS A 194 -24.38 13.68 -35.76
CA CYS A 194 -23.39 12.69 -35.37
C CYS A 194 -23.97 11.71 -34.37
N VAL A 195 -23.89 10.42 -34.68
CA VAL A 195 -24.18 9.34 -33.74
C VAL A 195 -22.84 8.90 -33.15
N ASP A 196 -22.69 9.09 -31.85
CA ASP A 196 -21.62 8.46 -31.09
C ASP A 196 -21.93 6.98 -31.01
N THR A 197 -21.12 6.16 -31.66
CA THR A 197 -21.27 4.70 -31.72
C THR A 197 -21.24 4.06 -30.33
N CYS A 198 -20.64 4.71 -29.33
CA CYS A 198 -20.72 4.26 -27.94
C CYS A 198 -22.09 4.51 -27.31
N SER A 199 -22.77 5.60 -27.68
CA SER A 199 -24.02 6.05 -27.05
C SER A 199 -25.24 5.17 -27.37
N THR A 200 -25.22 4.49 -28.53
CA THR A 200 -26.32 3.65 -29.00
C THR A 200 -26.19 2.19 -28.58
N VAL A 201 -24.97 1.68 -28.37
CA VAL A 201 -24.71 0.28 -28.00
C VAL A 201 -24.76 0.08 -26.48
N MET A 202 -24.47 1.11 -25.70
CA MET A 202 -24.59 1.09 -24.24
C MET A 202 -25.34 2.33 -23.73
N PRO A 203 -26.69 2.30 -23.64
CA PRO A 203 -27.45 3.40 -23.02
C PRO A 203 -27.07 3.68 -21.55
N ALA A 204 -26.29 2.78 -20.93
CA ALA A 204 -25.78 2.89 -19.57
C ALA A 204 -24.33 3.42 -19.44
N SER A 205 -23.53 3.50 -20.51
CA SER A 205 -22.15 4.03 -20.43
C SER A 205 -22.14 5.56 -20.55
N LYS A 206 -22.82 6.23 -19.61
CA LYS A 206 -22.75 7.70 -19.48
C LYS A 206 -21.39 8.12 -18.92
N PHE A 207 -20.36 8.17 -19.77
CA PHE A 207 -19.15 8.93 -19.51
C PHE A 207 -19.39 10.45 -19.70
N ARG A 208 -20.42 11.01 -19.04
CA ARG A 208 -20.68 12.45 -19.03
C ARG A 208 -20.08 13.06 -17.77
N GLY A 209 -19.08 13.93 -17.94
CA GLY A 209 -18.54 14.72 -16.84
C GLY A 209 -19.62 15.53 -16.10
N PRO A 210 -19.31 16.11 -14.94
CA PRO A 210 -20.24 16.93 -14.15
C PRO A 210 -20.69 18.20 -14.88
N SER A 211 -19.87 18.70 -15.80
CA SER A 211 -20.27 19.60 -16.88
C SER A 211 -20.65 18.73 -18.07
N ASP A 212 -21.72 19.05 -18.82
CA ASP A 212 -22.06 18.41 -20.11
C ASP A 212 -20.93 18.52 -21.19
N GLU A 213 -19.73 18.95 -20.81
CA GLU A 213 -18.49 18.73 -21.52
C GLU A 213 -18.18 17.24 -21.54
N VAL A 214 -18.67 16.60 -22.60
CA VAL A 214 -18.13 15.35 -23.13
C VAL A 214 -16.61 15.43 -23.02
N MET A 215 -16.00 14.51 -22.27
CA MET A 215 -14.55 14.28 -22.31
C MET A 215 -14.11 14.47 -23.75
N SER A 216 -13.16 15.37 -24.02
CA SER A 216 -12.57 15.42 -25.34
C SER A 216 -11.74 14.14 -25.52
N ILE A 217 -12.41 13.00 -25.76
CA ILE A 217 -12.00 12.11 -26.83
C ILE A 217 -11.60 13.09 -27.93
N GLN A 218 -10.35 13.05 -28.40
CA GLN A 218 -9.98 13.85 -29.55
C GLN A 218 -10.97 13.49 -30.65
N LYS A 219 -12.05 14.27 -30.76
CA LYS A 219 -13.06 14.17 -31.78
C LYS A 219 -12.34 14.72 -32.98
N THR A 220 -11.57 13.87 -33.64
CA THR A 220 -11.22 14.11 -35.03
C THR A 220 -12.55 14.09 -35.77
N LYS A 221 -13.23 15.24 -35.78
CA LYS A 221 -14.35 15.53 -36.68
C LYS A 221 -13.75 15.50 -38.08
N ARG A 222 -13.76 14.33 -38.71
CA ARG A 222 -13.60 14.24 -40.15
C ARG A 222 -14.94 13.83 -40.70
N GLN A 223 -15.59 14.80 -41.32
CA GLN A 223 -16.71 14.52 -42.21
C GLN A 223 -16.14 13.65 -43.34
N LEU A 224 -16.52 12.38 -43.37
CA LEU A 224 -16.45 11.67 -44.64
C LEU A 224 -17.47 12.35 -45.55
N ALA A 225 -16.99 12.96 -46.63
CA ALA A 225 -17.85 13.47 -47.68
C ALA A 225 -18.51 12.26 -48.35
N ILE A 226 -19.66 11.84 -47.81
CA ILE A 226 -20.51 10.84 -48.46
C ILE A 226 -21.09 11.55 -49.69
N PRO A 227 -20.81 11.09 -50.92
CA PRO A 227 -21.39 11.70 -52.11
C PRO A 227 -22.91 11.68 -52.01
N ALA A 228 -23.56 12.81 -52.28
CA ALA A 228 -24.99 13.04 -51.99
C ALA A 228 -25.96 12.01 -52.60
N ASN A 229 -25.51 11.24 -53.60
CA ASN A 229 -26.29 10.22 -54.29
C ASN A 229 -25.67 8.82 -54.25
N GLY A 230 -24.61 8.60 -53.46
CA GLY A 230 -23.95 7.30 -53.37
C GLY A 230 -24.36 6.55 -52.11
N SER A 231 -25.11 5.46 -52.25
CA SER A 231 -25.23 4.46 -51.19
C SER A 231 -23.89 3.72 -51.09
N LEU A 232 -22.98 4.22 -50.26
CA LEU A 232 -21.81 3.42 -49.89
C LEU A 232 -22.31 2.19 -49.13
N SER A 233 -21.91 1.01 -49.59
CA SER A 233 -22.10 -0.19 -48.78
C SER A 233 -21.35 0.02 -47.46
N ILE A 234 -21.90 -0.52 -46.36
CA ILE A 234 -21.25 -0.48 -45.04
C ILE A 234 -19.79 -0.96 -45.14
N ASN A 235 -19.49 -1.92 -46.03
CA ASN A 235 -18.16 -2.48 -46.22
C ASN A 235 -17.16 -1.50 -46.87
N GLU A 236 -17.56 -0.74 -47.89
CA GLU A 236 -16.69 0.27 -48.51
C GLU A 236 -16.43 1.44 -47.56
N PHE A 237 -17.45 1.85 -46.79
CA PHE A 237 -17.32 2.90 -45.79
C PHE A 237 -16.35 2.47 -44.68
N LEU A 238 -16.47 1.22 -44.23
CA LEU A 238 -15.54 0.62 -43.28
C LEU A 238 -14.12 0.57 -43.84
N GLY A 239 -13.93 0.12 -45.08
CA GLY A 239 -12.62 0.03 -45.74
C GLY A 239 -11.85 1.36 -45.82
N VAL A 240 -12.55 2.47 -46.13
CA VAL A 240 -11.94 3.81 -46.15
C VAL A 240 -11.57 4.28 -44.75
N ALA A 241 -12.39 3.98 -43.74
CA ALA A 241 -12.08 4.33 -42.35
C ALA A 241 -10.82 3.59 -41.85
N VAL A 242 -10.68 2.29 -42.15
CA VAL A 242 -9.54 1.43 -41.77
C VAL A 242 -8.21 2.04 -42.20
N ASN A 243 -8.07 2.33 -43.49
CA ASN A 243 -6.83 2.77 -44.11
C ASN A 243 -6.40 4.17 -43.58
N PHE A 244 -7.37 4.94 -43.11
CA PHE A 244 -7.17 6.27 -42.54
C PHE A 244 -6.72 6.24 -41.07
N THR A 245 -7.20 5.30 -40.26
CA THR A 245 -6.78 5.15 -38.85
C THR A 245 -5.31 4.74 -38.72
N ALA A 246 -4.79 3.94 -39.66
CA ALA A 246 -3.43 3.42 -39.63
C ALA A 246 -2.34 4.48 -39.84
N THR A 247 -2.69 5.66 -40.40
CA THR A 247 -1.71 6.69 -40.82
C THR A 247 -1.66 7.92 -39.91
N LEU A 248 -2.48 7.99 -38.86
CA LEU A 248 -2.50 9.15 -37.98
C LEU A 248 -1.32 9.09 -36.98
N PRO A 249 -0.41 10.09 -36.97
CA PRO A 249 0.65 10.15 -35.97
C PRO A 249 0.01 10.26 -34.60
N SER A 250 0.26 9.27 -33.73
CA SER A 250 -0.09 9.39 -32.32
C SER A 250 0.72 10.57 -31.78
N LEU A 251 0.08 11.69 -31.45
CA LEU A 251 0.69 12.68 -30.57
C LEU A 251 1.09 11.90 -29.31
N GLY A 252 2.39 11.66 -29.17
CA GLY A 252 2.94 10.79 -28.14
C GLY A 252 2.38 11.22 -26.80
N TYR A 253 1.70 10.30 -26.12
CA TYR A 253 1.28 10.54 -24.76
C TYR A 253 2.53 10.90 -23.96
N ASN A 254 2.61 12.16 -23.53
CA ASN A 254 3.73 12.65 -22.76
C ASN A 254 3.67 11.90 -21.42
N SER A 255 4.52 10.90 -21.27
CA SER A 255 4.51 9.88 -20.22
C SER A 255 4.88 10.44 -18.86
N LYS A 256 4.28 11.55 -18.42
CA LYS A 256 4.37 11.99 -17.02
C LYS A 256 3.75 11.00 -16.03
N HIS A 257 3.17 9.89 -16.52
CA HIS A 257 2.78 8.71 -15.75
C HIS A 257 3.79 7.56 -15.81
N SER A 258 4.93 7.75 -16.48
CA SER A 258 6.14 6.95 -16.28
C SER A 258 6.44 6.93 -14.79
N PHE A 259 6.75 5.74 -14.25
CA PHE A 259 7.25 5.51 -12.89
C PHE A 259 7.97 6.75 -12.38
N ASP A 260 7.33 7.47 -11.46
CA ASP A 260 7.92 8.68 -10.90
C ASP A 260 9.17 8.24 -10.12
N PRO A 261 10.38 8.66 -10.51
CA PRO A 261 11.58 8.31 -9.76
C PRO A 261 11.50 8.79 -8.30
N GLY A 262 10.64 9.76 -7.99
CA GLY A 262 10.26 10.14 -6.63
C GLY A 262 9.62 9.02 -5.80
N PHE A 263 9.20 7.91 -6.41
CA PHE A 263 8.70 6.71 -5.73
C PHE A 263 9.82 5.78 -5.25
N ILE A 264 11.04 5.88 -5.79
CA ILE A 264 12.18 5.04 -5.38
C ILE A 264 12.50 5.19 -3.88
N PRO A 265 12.63 6.41 -3.32
CA PRO A 265 12.88 6.59 -1.89
C PRO A 265 11.78 5.96 -1.02
N PHE A 266 10.52 6.03 -1.46
CA PHE A 266 9.40 5.39 -0.78
C PHE A 266 9.50 3.87 -0.81
N LEU A 267 9.84 3.29 -1.96
CA LEU A 267 10.01 1.84 -2.10
C LEU A 267 11.21 1.33 -1.30
N VAL A 268 12.31 2.09 -1.24
CA VAL A 268 13.47 1.79 -0.40
C VAL A 268 13.12 1.89 1.09
N ALA A 269 12.45 2.97 1.52
CA ALA A 269 11.97 3.10 2.90
C ALA A 269 11.01 1.96 3.27
N TRP A 270 10.17 1.53 2.33
CA TRP A 270 9.26 0.41 2.47
C TRP A 270 10.00 -0.93 2.60
N LEU A 271 10.98 -1.22 1.74
CA LEU A 271 11.81 -2.43 1.84
C LEU A 271 12.59 -2.48 3.15
N LEU A 272 13.10 -1.34 3.61
CA LEU A 272 13.83 -1.24 4.88
C LEU A 272 12.89 -1.43 6.07
N ALA A 273 11.68 -0.88 6.02
CA ALA A 273 10.65 -1.18 7.00
C ALA A 273 10.31 -2.67 7.00
N PHE A 274 10.23 -3.30 5.82
CA PHE A 274 9.97 -4.73 5.66
C PHE A 274 11.05 -5.62 6.27
N VAL A 275 12.33 -5.33 5.98
CA VAL A 275 13.46 -6.01 6.61
C VAL A 275 13.41 -5.84 8.13
N ASN A 276 13.07 -4.65 8.62
CA ASN A 276 12.91 -4.36 10.05
C ASN A 276 11.72 -5.07 10.70
N TRP A 277 10.72 -5.48 9.92
CA TRP A 277 9.62 -6.30 10.43
C TRP A 277 10.04 -7.76 10.57
N ILE A 278 10.74 -8.31 9.58
CA ILE A 278 11.22 -9.70 9.62
C ILE A 278 12.27 -9.88 10.71
N ILE A 279 13.17 -8.91 10.85
CA ILE A 279 14.31 -8.98 11.75
C ILE A 279 14.22 -7.81 12.74
N PRO A 280 14.06 -8.08 14.05
CA PRO A 280 14.03 -7.03 15.06
C PRO A 280 15.25 -6.10 14.94
N PRO A 281 15.12 -4.78 15.18
CA PRO A 281 16.24 -3.84 15.11
C PRO A 281 17.47 -4.29 15.93
N ARG A 282 17.22 -4.98 17.06
CA ARG A 282 18.26 -5.57 17.93
C ARG A 282 19.07 -6.64 17.21
N GLU A 283 18.41 -7.54 16.48
CA GLU A 283 19.06 -8.62 15.74
C GLU A 283 19.80 -8.08 14.53
N ILE A 284 19.23 -7.13 13.77
CA ILE A 284 19.94 -6.46 12.66
C ILE A 284 21.24 -5.84 13.17
N ARG A 285 21.17 -5.08 14.26
CA ARG A 285 22.32 -4.44 14.89
C ARG A 285 23.37 -5.47 15.34
N ASN A 286 22.96 -6.53 16.03
CA ASN A 286 23.88 -7.55 16.54
C ASN A 286 24.52 -8.34 15.39
N ASN A 287 23.73 -8.79 14.41
CA ASN A 287 24.20 -9.54 13.25
C ASN A 287 25.16 -8.70 12.40
N LEU A 288 24.84 -7.42 12.19
CA LEU A 288 25.72 -6.50 11.45
C LEU A 288 27.04 -6.27 12.20
N PHE A 289 26.98 -6.10 13.53
CA PHE A 289 28.19 -5.96 14.34
C PHE A 289 29.04 -7.23 14.29
N GLN A 290 28.42 -8.42 14.42
CA GLN A 290 29.11 -9.71 14.34
C GLN A 290 29.67 -10.01 12.94
N ALA A 291 29.00 -9.56 11.87
CA ALA A 291 29.48 -9.70 10.51
C ALA A 291 30.74 -8.87 10.25
N ILE A 292 30.85 -7.67 10.84
CA ILE A 292 32.00 -6.77 10.67
C ILE A 292 33.13 -7.13 11.64
N VAL A 293 32.80 -7.41 12.90
CA VAL A 293 33.77 -7.74 13.95
C VAL A 293 33.77 -9.25 14.15
N LYS A 294 34.73 -9.94 13.54
CA LYS A 294 34.90 -11.39 13.71
C LYS A 294 35.23 -11.73 15.18
N LYS A 295 34.86 -12.93 15.62
CA LYS A 295 35.13 -13.44 16.98
C LYS A 295 36.61 -13.30 17.40
N ASN A 296 37.54 -13.60 16.50
CA ASN A 296 38.99 -13.46 16.79
C ASN A 296 39.38 -12.01 17.10
N THR A 297 38.80 -11.06 16.37
CA THR A 297 38.97 -9.61 16.56
C THR A 297 38.37 -9.15 17.88
N ALA A 298 37.23 -9.71 18.26
CA ALA A 298 36.61 -9.46 19.57
C ALA A 298 37.47 -9.98 20.73
N ASN A 299 38.04 -11.18 20.62
CA ASN A 299 38.95 -11.76 21.62
C ASN A 299 40.20 -10.91 21.81
N GLU A 300 40.83 -10.49 20.70
CA GLU A 300 42.03 -9.66 20.75
C GLU A 300 41.76 -8.30 21.41
N TYR A 301 40.61 -7.70 21.10
CA TYR A 301 40.17 -6.46 21.73
C TYR A 301 39.89 -6.64 23.22
N ALA A 302 39.17 -7.69 23.63
CA ALA A 302 38.85 -7.98 25.02
C ALA A 302 40.11 -8.21 25.87
N LYS A 303 41.05 -9.02 25.38
CA LYS A 303 42.34 -9.27 26.04
C LYS A 303 43.11 -7.97 26.28
N ARG A 304 43.14 -7.08 25.28
CA ARG A 304 43.83 -5.79 25.37
C ARG A 304 43.15 -4.80 26.33
N MET A 305 41.81 -4.80 26.40
CA MET A 305 41.06 -3.96 27.34
C MET A 305 41.33 -4.36 28.79
N SER A 306 41.38 -5.66 29.08
CA SER A 306 41.70 -6.21 30.41
C SER A 306 43.08 -5.73 30.90
N HIS A 307 44.11 -5.80 30.04
CA HIS A 307 45.45 -5.32 30.38
C HIS A 307 45.53 -3.81 30.69
N SER A 308 44.72 -2.97 30.02
CA SER A 308 44.73 -1.52 30.29
C SER A 308 44.17 -1.15 31.66
N THR A 309 43.27 -1.98 32.20
CA THR A 309 42.61 -1.73 33.49
C THR A 309 43.54 -2.08 34.66
N ILE A 310 44.38 -3.11 34.51
CA ILE A 310 45.33 -3.57 35.53
C ILE A 310 46.50 -2.58 35.70
N SER A 311 46.87 -1.84 34.65
CA SER A 311 48.00 -0.90 34.67
C SER A 311 47.75 0.39 35.47
N LYS A 312 46.55 0.63 36.01
CA LYS A 312 46.22 1.84 36.80
C LYS A 312 46.39 1.66 38.31
N GLY A 313 47.09 0.61 38.76
CA GLY A 313 47.50 0.49 40.16
C GLY A 313 48.35 1.71 40.58
N PRO A 314 48.29 2.11 41.87
CA PRO A 314 49.05 3.25 42.38
C PRO A 314 50.54 3.05 42.06
N ALA A 315 51.11 4.00 41.31
CA ALA A 315 52.44 3.91 40.77
C ALA A 315 53.50 3.81 41.89
N THR A 316 53.88 2.60 42.25
CA THR A 316 55.08 2.35 43.04
C THR A 316 56.26 2.66 42.13
N LYS A 317 56.96 3.77 42.42
CA LYS A 317 58.17 4.22 41.70
C LYS A 317 59.22 3.10 41.69
N GLN A 318 59.28 2.30 40.63
CA GLN A 318 60.39 1.38 40.41
C GLN A 318 61.49 2.05 39.58
N PRO A 319 62.78 1.82 39.93
CA PRO A 319 63.91 2.45 39.27
C PRO A 319 64.10 1.94 37.84
N ARG A 320 64.37 2.89 36.95
CA ARG A 320 64.71 2.72 35.53
C ARG A 320 65.87 1.73 35.35
N GLN A 321 65.61 0.58 34.73
CA GLN A 321 66.63 -0.19 34.03
C GLN A 321 66.47 0.04 32.53
N ASN A 322 67.55 0.55 31.92
CA ASN A 322 67.69 0.77 30.49
C ASN A 322 67.98 -0.58 29.81
N GLY A 323 67.09 -1.02 28.92
CA GLY A 323 67.24 -2.26 28.15
C GLY A 323 66.38 -2.21 26.89
N ALA A 324 66.99 -2.59 25.78
CA ALA A 324 66.63 -2.24 24.41
C ALA A 324 65.35 -2.91 23.85
N ALA A 325 64.88 -2.32 22.75
CA ALA A 325 64.10 -2.90 21.65
C ALA A 325 62.65 -3.34 21.92
N HIS A 326 61.71 -2.40 21.77
CA HIS A 326 60.34 -2.74 21.38
C HIS A 326 59.71 -1.62 20.53
N SER A 327 59.91 -1.68 19.21
CA SER A 327 59.22 -0.83 18.23
C SER A 327 58.61 -1.67 17.11
N SER A 328 57.31 -1.98 17.20
CA SER A 328 56.47 -2.24 16.02
C SER A 328 54.95 -2.31 16.29
N SER A 329 54.47 -2.43 17.53
CA SER A 329 53.03 -2.72 17.75
C SER A 329 52.06 -1.52 17.70
N ARG A 330 52.56 -0.28 17.60
CA ARG A 330 51.70 0.93 17.60
C ARG A 330 50.73 1.01 16.40
N GLY A 331 51.09 0.45 15.24
CA GLY A 331 50.24 0.50 14.03
C GLY A 331 49.02 -0.43 14.06
N SER A 332 49.05 -1.52 14.83
CA SER A 332 47.93 -2.47 14.93
C SER A 332 46.76 -1.91 15.75
N TRP A 333 47.05 -1.04 16.72
CA TRP A 333 46.06 -0.46 17.62
C TRP A 333 45.07 0.48 16.92
N SER A 334 45.53 1.26 15.95
CA SER A 334 44.67 2.17 15.18
C SER A 334 43.70 1.39 14.30
N ILE A 335 44.15 0.31 13.65
CA ILE A 335 43.31 -0.45 12.73
C ILE A 335 42.18 -1.19 13.46
N LEU A 336 42.49 -1.83 14.59
CA LEU A 336 41.51 -2.58 15.39
C LEU A 336 40.44 -1.64 15.99
N SER A 337 40.87 -0.51 16.56
CA SER A 337 39.95 0.47 17.14
C SER A 337 39.07 1.13 16.08
N VAL A 338 39.62 1.46 14.91
CA VAL A 338 38.85 2.01 13.77
C VAL A 338 37.78 1.01 13.32
N ARG A 339 38.11 -0.28 13.14
CA ARG A 339 37.11 -1.29 12.73
C ARG A 339 35.94 -1.40 13.71
N VAL A 340 36.23 -1.44 15.00
CA VAL A 340 35.19 -1.52 16.05
C VAL A 340 34.34 -0.24 16.07
N GLN A 341 34.95 0.93 15.94
CA GLN A 341 34.22 2.20 15.88
C GLN A 341 33.34 2.31 14.63
N THR A 342 33.83 1.90 13.46
CA THR A 342 33.05 1.87 12.21
C THR A 342 31.89 0.90 12.31
N ALA A 343 32.11 -0.31 12.84
CA ALA A 343 31.04 -1.30 13.05
C ALA A 343 29.96 -0.76 14.00
N LYS A 344 30.38 -0.12 15.09
CA LYS A 344 29.50 0.48 16.08
C LYS A 344 28.69 1.64 15.50
N ALA A 345 29.33 2.52 14.72
CA ALA A 345 28.68 3.64 14.04
C ALA A 345 27.64 3.14 13.02
N LEU A 346 28.00 2.17 12.18
CA LEU A 346 27.09 1.61 11.17
C LEU A 346 25.90 0.91 11.81
N ALA A 347 26.12 0.06 12.81
CA ALA A 347 25.04 -0.64 13.51
C ALA A 347 24.10 0.33 14.26
N THR A 348 24.62 1.45 14.73
CA THR A 348 23.80 2.51 15.35
C THR A 348 23.03 3.33 14.33
N PHE A 349 23.66 3.65 13.20
CA PHE A 349 22.96 4.28 12.08
C PHE A 349 21.79 3.42 11.62
N CYS A 350 22.01 2.11 11.42
CA CYS A 350 20.94 1.17 11.06
C CYS A 350 19.83 1.12 12.13
N TYR A 351 20.18 1.07 13.43
CA TYR A 351 19.19 1.06 14.52
C TYR A 351 18.36 2.36 14.57
N ILE A 352 19.01 3.53 14.47
CA ILE A 352 18.32 4.82 14.47
C ILE A 352 17.44 4.94 13.23
N PHE A 353 17.96 4.58 12.06
CA PHE A 353 17.23 4.65 10.80
C PHE A 353 15.99 3.74 10.82
N THR A 354 16.13 2.50 11.27
CA THR A 354 14.99 1.56 11.42
C THR A 354 13.97 2.06 12.43
N THR A 355 14.41 2.68 13.53
CA THR A 355 13.51 3.29 14.52
C THR A 355 12.75 4.49 13.97
N LEU A 356 13.45 5.39 13.27
CA LEU A 356 12.83 6.53 12.59
C LEU A 356 11.85 6.07 11.51
N ALA A 357 12.20 5.05 10.73
CA ALA A 357 11.30 4.47 9.74
C ALA A 357 9.98 4.04 10.39
N MET A 358 10.01 3.42 11.57
CA MET A 358 8.78 3.04 12.30
C MET A 358 7.91 4.23 12.71
N LEU A 359 8.51 5.37 13.04
CA LEU A 359 7.76 6.60 13.39
C LEU A 359 7.17 7.30 12.17
N VAL A 360 7.89 7.27 11.05
CA VAL A 360 7.48 7.93 9.80
C VAL A 360 6.43 7.11 9.03
N PHE A 361 6.42 5.79 9.22
CA PHE A 361 5.63 4.87 8.42
C PHE A 361 4.09 5.10 8.48
N PRO A 362 3.46 5.39 9.63
CA PRO A 362 2.05 5.79 9.66
C PRO A 362 1.77 7.06 8.83
N GLY A 363 2.70 8.02 8.82
CA GLY A 363 2.61 9.22 7.99
C GLY A 363 2.69 8.90 6.50
N ILE A 364 3.61 8.02 6.09
CA ILE A 364 3.73 7.52 4.72
C ILE A 364 2.44 6.83 4.27
N PHE A 365 1.82 6.07 5.16
CA PHE A 365 0.55 5.40 4.86
C PHE A 365 -0.60 6.38 4.64
N VAL A 366 -0.77 7.34 5.55
CA VAL A 366 -1.81 8.36 5.40
C VAL A 366 -1.58 9.14 4.10
N TRP A 367 -0.32 9.49 3.82
CA TRP A 367 0.07 10.11 2.56
C TRP A 367 -0.28 9.25 1.34
N SER A 368 -0.06 7.93 1.37
CA SER A 368 -0.38 7.04 0.26
C SER A 368 -1.88 6.91 0.02
N ILE A 369 -2.71 6.96 1.07
CA ILE A 369 -4.17 7.08 0.95
C ILE A 369 -4.53 8.40 0.26
N PHE A 370 -3.97 9.53 0.71
CA PHE A 370 -4.25 10.83 0.11
C PHE A 370 -3.86 10.88 -1.37
N GLN A 371 -2.68 10.36 -1.72
CA GLN A 371 -2.24 10.28 -3.11
C GLN A 371 -3.12 9.35 -3.94
N GLY A 372 -3.50 8.20 -3.39
CA GLY A 372 -4.44 7.27 -4.01
C GLY A 372 -5.77 7.93 -4.33
N GLU A 373 -6.39 8.58 -3.34
CA GLU A 373 -7.66 9.29 -3.50
C GLU A 373 -7.57 10.49 -4.43
N SER A 374 -6.49 11.27 -4.36
CA SER A 374 -6.25 12.34 -5.32
C SER A 374 -6.17 11.80 -6.74
N GLY A 375 -5.53 10.64 -6.93
CA GLY A 375 -5.47 9.95 -8.22
C GLY A 375 -6.81 9.39 -8.69
N PHE A 376 -7.67 8.91 -7.77
CA PHE A 376 -9.02 8.47 -8.11
C PHE A 376 -9.92 9.65 -8.49
N ARG A 377 -9.83 10.78 -7.77
CA ARG A 377 -10.61 12.00 -8.03
C ARG A 377 -10.18 12.73 -9.30
N SER A 378 -8.88 12.72 -9.63
CA SER A 378 -8.39 13.31 -10.87
C SER A 378 -8.60 12.40 -12.09
N SER A 379 -9.06 11.16 -11.88
CA SER A 379 -9.33 10.25 -12.99
C SER A 379 -10.55 10.69 -13.79
N ILE A 380 -10.44 10.54 -15.11
CA ILE A 380 -11.47 10.84 -16.10
C ILE A 380 -12.72 9.95 -15.92
N PHE A 381 -12.56 8.80 -15.30
CA PHE A 381 -13.60 7.79 -15.21
C PHE A 381 -14.56 8.07 -14.07
N ILE A 382 -15.85 8.06 -14.38
CA ILE A 382 -16.93 8.27 -13.41
C ILE A 382 -17.25 6.93 -12.75
N GLU A 383 -17.52 6.97 -11.45
CA GLU A 383 -17.92 5.78 -10.70
C GLU A 383 -19.31 5.33 -11.18
N GLN A 384 -19.43 4.06 -11.56
CA GLN A 384 -20.68 3.48 -12.06
C GLN A 384 -21.77 3.47 -10.99
N GLU A 385 -21.38 3.18 -9.75
CA GLU A 385 -22.30 2.96 -8.65
C GLU A 385 -22.21 4.09 -7.65
N GLY A 386 -23.28 4.89 -7.59
CA GLY A 386 -23.43 5.88 -6.53
C GLY A 386 -23.59 5.22 -5.16
N PRO A 387 -23.38 5.97 -4.07
CA PRO A 387 -23.50 5.47 -2.69
C PRO A 387 -24.92 5.01 -2.32
N ARG A 388 -25.91 5.14 -3.21
CA ARG A 388 -27.28 4.65 -3.00
C ARG A 388 -27.47 3.19 -3.42
N ASN A 389 -26.52 2.60 -4.15
CA ASN A 389 -26.62 1.22 -4.63
C ASN A 389 -26.32 0.24 -3.50
N VAL A 390 -27.19 -0.75 -3.30
CA VAL A 390 -27.09 -1.73 -2.20
C VAL A 390 -25.77 -2.51 -2.23
N GLY A 391 -25.24 -2.80 -3.44
CA GLY A 391 -23.96 -3.49 -3.62
C GLY A 391 -22.76 -2.77 -2.99
N GLN A 392 -22.84 -1.44 -2.83
CA GLN A 392 -21.79 -0.64 -2.19
C GLN A 392 -21.77 -0.80 -0.66
N TRP A 393 -22.90 -1.15 -0.05
CA TRP A 393 -23.03 -1.26 1.41
C TRP A 393 -22.75 -2.65 1.94
N GLY A 394 -22.85 -3.69 1.11
CA GLY A 394 -22.65 -5.09 1.50
C GLY A 394 -21.38 -5.31 2.33
N PRO A 395 -20.20 -4.89 1.84
CA PRO A 395 -18.94 -5.02 2.60
C PRO A 395 -18.96 -4.28 3.95
N CYS A 396 -19.49 -3.05 3.98
CA CYS A 396 -19.56 -2.24 5.20
C CYS A 396 -20.47 -2.86 6.26
N VAL A 397 -21.68 -3.28 5.86
CA VAL A 397 -22.65 -3.95 6.74
C VAL A 397 -22.10 -5.29 7.22
N GLY A 398 -21.44 -6.05 6.35
CA GLY A 398 -20.81 -7.33 6.71
C GLY A 398 -19.78 -7.18 7.83
N VAL A 399 -18.90 -6.17 7.74
CA VAL A 399 -17.91 -5.89 8.80
C VAL A 399 -18.58 -5.40 10.08
N ALA A 400 -19.58 -4.52 9.97
CA ALA A 400 -20.32 -4.03 11.14
C ALA A 400 -20.99 -5.18 11.90
N LEU A 401 -21.66 -6.09 11.18
CA LEU A 401 -22.28 -7.28 11.77
C LEU A 401 -21.24 -8.22 12.40
N ALA A 402 -20.10 -8.45 11.74
CA ALA A 402 -19.01 -9.24 12.30
C ALA A 402 -18.45 -8.62 13.59
N ALA A 403 -18.33 -7.29 13.65
CA ALA A 403 -17.91 -6.58 14.85
C ALA A 403 -18.94 -6.69 15.98
N VAL A 404 -20.24 -6.61 15.67
CA VAL A 404 -21.33 -6.82 16.63
C VAL A 404 -21.33 -8.26 17.16
N ALA A 405 -21.16 -9.25 16.29
CA ALA A 405 -21.06 -10.65 16.68
C ALA A 405 -19.87 -10.90 17.61
N ALA A 406 -18.69 -10.36 17.25
CA ALA A 406 -17.49 -10.47 18.09
C ALA A 406 -17.64 -9.72 19.44
N LEU A 407 -18.44 -8.64 19.48
CA LEU A 407 -18.79 -7.97 20.73
C LEU A 407 -19.70 -8.85 21.60
N PHE A 408 -20.73 -9.47 21.02
CA PHE A 408 -21.61 -10.38 21.76
C PHE A 408 -20.85 -11.60 22.30
N ASP A 409 -20.00 -12.22 21.48
CA ASP A 409 -19.12 -13.33 21.89
C ASP A 409 -18.22 -12.92 23.06
N ARG A 410 -17.66 -11.71 23.02
CA ARG A 410 -16.88 -11.18 24.13
C ARG A 410 -17.70 -10.91 25.39
N LEU A 411 -18.94 -10.44 25.25
CA LEU A 411 -19.83 -10.18 26.38
C LEU A 411 -20.33 -11.48 27.03
N SER A 412 -20.60 -12.52 26.25
CA SER A 412 -20.95 -13.85 26.75
C SER A 412 -19.76 -14.58 27.37
N SER A 413 -18.57 -14.45 26.77
CA SER A 413 -17.34 -15.08 27.27
C SER A 413 -16.75 -14.38 28.50
N ARG A 414 -17.24 -13.19 28.85
CA ARG A 414 -16.78 -12.37 29.98
C ARG A 414 -17.00 -13.00 31.37
N ALA A 415 -17.54 -14.20 31.45
CA ALA A 415 -17.57 -15.03 32.66
C ALA A 415 -16.20 -15.65 33.01
N GLY A 416 -15.16 -15.57 32.17
CA GLY A 416 -13.82 -16.07 32.52
C GLY A 416 -12.67 -15.40 31.78
N ASN A 417 -11.71 -14.85 32.52
CA ASN A 417 -10.41 -14.32 32.08
C ASN A 417 -10.41 -13.04 31.21
N GLN A 418 -10.30 -11.91 31.90
CA GLN A 418 -9.77 -10.68 31.32
C GLN A 418 -8.32 -10.93 30.89
N ILE A 419 -8.09 -11.05 29.57
CA ILE A 419 -6.73 -11.18 29.01
C ILE A 419 -5.95 -9.91 29.36
N ASP A 420 -4.93 -10.07 30.19
CA ASP A 420 -4.02 -8.99 30.56
C ASP A 420 -3.10 -8.68 29.36
N ILE A 421 -3.11 -7.42 28.90
CA ILE A 421 -2.28 -6.96 27.77
C ILE A 421 -0.78 -7.19 28.02
N TRP A 422 -0.39 -7.22 29.29
CA TRP A 422 0.97 -7.50 29.75
C TRP A 422 1.35 -8.96 29.54
N ALA A 423 0.45 -9.87 29.93
CA ALA A 423 0.61 -11.30 29.69
C ALA A 423 0.64 -11.63 28.19
N LEU A 424 -0.17 -10.93 27.39
CA LEU A 424 -0.20 -11.13 25.94
C LEU A 424 1.13 -10.79 25.25
N GLN A 425 1.84 -9.77 25.75
CA GLN A 425 3.15 -9.37 25.22
C GLN A 425 4.32 -10.10 25.90
N GLU A 426 4.05 -10.99 26.86
CA GLU A 426 5.08 -11.64 27.67
C GLU A 426 6.00 -10.63 28.40
N VAL A 427 5.47 -9.43 28.70
CA VAL A 427 6.20 -8.36 29.41
C VAL A 427 5.67 -8.24 30.84
N GLN A 428 6.58 -8.22 31.81
CA GLN A 428 6.20 -8.04 33.20
C GLN A 428 5.73 -6.59 33.45
N ARG A 429 4.53 -6.44 34.02
CA ARG A 429 3.96 -5.13 34.36
C ARG A 429 4.82 -4.46 35.45
N PRO A 430 5.37 -3.25 35.21
CA PRO A 430 6.05 -2.50 36.27
C PRO A 430 5.07 -2.03 37.33
N PRO A 431 5.54 -1.73 38.56
CA PRO A 431 4.70 -1.14 39.60
C PRO A 431 4.02 0.14 39.11
N ASP A 432 2.75 0.35 39.47
CA ASP A 432 1.99 1.54 39.08
C ASP A 432 2.62 2.85 39.61
N ALA A 433 3.50 2.77 40.61
CA ALA A 433 4.26 3.91 41.09
C ALA A 433 5.24 4.49 40.05
N GLU A 434 5.68 3.69 39.07
CA GLU A 434 6.54 4.18 37.99
C GLU A 434 5.76 5.01 36.95
N ARG A 435 4.49 5.40 37.25
CA ARG A 435 3.54 5.91 36.26
C ARG A 435 3.76 7.34 35.86
N PRO A 436 4.12 7.64 34.59
CA PRO A 436 4.02 9.01 34.14
C PRO A 436 2.57 9.45 34.24
N ARG A 437 2.31 10.55 34.95
CA ARG A 437 0.95 11.02 35.23
C ARG A 437 0.13 11.28 33.96
N TRP A 438 0.78 11.62 32.85
CA TRP A 438 0.16 11.86 31.55
C TRP A 438 -0.35 10.57 30.85
N LEU A 439 0.03 9.38 31.35
CA LEU A 439 -0.43 8.07 30.86
C LEU A 439 -1.61 7.49 31.66
N PHE A 440 -2.21 8.27 32.56
CA PHE A 440 -3.26 7.76 33.44
C PHE A 440 -4.48 7.27 32.64
N GLY A 441 -4.90 6.03 32.89
CA GLY A 441 -6.01 5.39 32.18
C GLY A 441 -5.67 4.91 30.75
N TRP A 442 -4.41 5.04 30.30
CA TRP A 442 -3.95 4.54 29.02
C TRP A 442 -2.87 3.45 29.20
N GLU A 443 -3.32 2.28 29.68
CA GLU A 443 -2.48 1.07 29.90
C GLU A 443 -1.70 0.65 28.64
N GLU A 444 -2.21 0.97 27.46
CA GLU A 444 -1.55 0.70 26.19
C GLU A 444 -0.36 1.62 25.92
N GLY A 445 -0.54 2.93 26.15
CA GLY A 445 0.54 3.91 26.04
C GLY A 445 1.63 3.62 27.07
N TRP A 446 1.24 3.09 28.22
CA TRP A 446 2.16 2.56 29.22
C TRP A 446 2.99 1.40 28.70
N LEU A 447 2.34 0.33 28.24
CA LEU A 447 3.01 -0.87 27.75
C LEU A 447 4.01 -0.49 26.66
N TRP A 448 3.58 0.39 25.75
CA TRP A 448 4.45 0.94 24.71
C TRP A 448 5.63 1.72 25.29
N TYR A 449 5.42 2.59 26.28
CA TYR A 449 6.49 3.32 26.96
C TYR A 449 7.52 2.37 27.60
N VAL A 450 7.06 1.32 28.29
CA VAL A 450 7.94 0.35 28.96
C VAL A 450 8.79 -0.42 27.96
N ILE A 451 8.17 -0.94 26.89
CA ILE A 451 8.89 -1.64 25.81
C ILE A 451 9.96 -0.72 25.21
N ASN A 452 9.61 0.53 24.85
CA ASN A 452 10.58 1.47 24.27
C ASN A 452 11.68 1.87 25.26
N ARG A 453 11.36 2.00 26.55
CA ARG A 453 12.34 2.28 27.61
C ARG A 453 13.33 1.13 27.75
N GLU A 454 12.88 -0.11 27.70
CA GLU A 454 13.73 -1.30 27.78
C GLU A 454 14.57 -1.51 26.51
N GLU A 455 14.00 -1.27 25.34
CA GLU A 455 14.72 -1.20 24.06
C GLU A 455 15.87 -0.19 24.14
N TRP A 456 15.58 1.01 24.62
CA TRP A 456 16.56 2.07 24.76
C TRP A 456 17.66 1.70 25.76
N LYS A 457 17.31 1.16 26.93
CA LYS A 457 18.29 0.67 27.92
C LYS A 457 19.19 -0.41 27.32
N ASN A 458 18.62 -1.37 26.58
CA ASN A 458 19.37 -2.40 25.87
C ASN A 458 20.32 -1.80 24.83
N PHE A 459 19.85 -0.82 24.06
CA PHE A 459 20.68 -0.11 23.10
C PHE A 459 21.84 0.63 23.77
N VAL A 460 21.59 1.36 24.86
CA VAL A 460 22.63 2.07 25.61
C VAL A 460 23.65 1.09 26.22
N ALA A 461 23.20 -0.05 26.75
CA ALA A 461 24.08 -1.08 27.29
C ALA A 461 24.98 -1.68 26.18
N TRP A 462 24.38 -2.03 25.04
CA TRP A 462 25.12 -2.49 23.86
C TRP A 462 26.09 -1.42 23.33
N TRP A 463 25.70 -0.14 23.29
CA TRP A 463 26.57 0.92 22.83
C TRP A 463 27.77 1.12 23.76
N LYS A 464 27.60 0.96 25.08
CA LYS A 464 28.70 1.04 26.05
C LYS A 464 29.70 -0.10 25.89
N ASP A 465 29.22 -1.34 25.72
CA ASP A 465 30.06 -2.53 25.61
C ASP A 465 29.48 -3.54 24.59
N PRO A 466 29.69 -3.31 23.28
CA PRO A 466 29.07 -4.14 22.25
C PRO A 466 29.67 -5.56 22.21
N ILE A 467 30.91 -5.72 22.66
CA ILE A 467 31.59 -7.02 22.67
C ILE A 467 31.00 -7.92 23.75
N ARG A 468 30.76 -7.41 24.95
CA ARG A 468 30.11 -8.18 26.02
C ARG A 468 28.72 -8.66 25.62
N VAL A 469 27.95 -7.81 24.95
CA VAL A 469 26.58 -8.16 24.54
C VAL A 469 26.57 -9.16 23.39
N CYS A 470 27.43 -8.98 22.37
CA CYS A 470 27.44 -9.85 21.20
C CYS A 470 28.25 -11.16 21.38
N TRP A 471 29.20 -11.21 22.32
CA TRP A 471 29.99 -12.40 22.65
C TRP A 471 30.16 -12.55 24.17
N PRO A 472 29.09 -12.91 24.90
CA PRO A 472 29.17 -13.09 26.35
C PRO A 472 30.22 -14.14 26.76
N SER A 473 30.46 -15.16 25.93
CA SER A 473 31.48 -16.20 26.17
C SER A 473 32.93 -15.71 26.15
N VAL A 474 33.20 -14.55 25.57
CA VAL A 474 34.56 -14.00 25.47
C VAL A 474 34.97 -13.26 26.75
N MET A 475 34.00 -12.83 27.56
CA MET A 475 34.28 -12.15 28.84
C MET A 475 34.25 -13.10 30.05
N SER A 476 33.71 -14.31 29.89
CA SER A 476 33.72 -15.33 30.94
C SER A 476 35.04 -16.10 31.03
N SER A 477 35.91 -15.97 30.02
CA SER A 477 37.25 -16.57 29.95
C SER A 477 38.32 -15.53 30.28
#